data_AF-A0A7J2HX98-F1
#
_entry.id   AF-A0A7J2HX98-F1
#
_cell.length_a   1.000
_cell.length_b   1.000
_cell.length_c   1.000
_cell.angle_alpha   90.00
_cell.angle_beta   90.00
_cell.angle_gamma   90.00
#
_symmetry.space_group_name_H-M   'P 1'
#
loop_
_entity.id
_entity.type
_entity.pdbx_description
1 polymer ?
#
loop_
_entity_poly.entity_id
_entity_poly.type
_entity_poly.pdbx_seq_one_letter_code
_entity_poly.pdbx_strand_id
1 'polypeptide(L)'
;MVDNYYIMIAGVGGQGSVLLSRIIGDAALMKGLNVRIGETFGAAQRGGAVHSHVRIGKEVYGPLLMEDDADALLALEPLEGLRRGLAYLKPEGVVIINTRKVYPIDVNVGAAEYPPVDEIIEALKKLGKIVIAADFTEVAEEAG
;
A
#
# COMPACT_ATOMS: atom_id res chain seq x y z
N MET A 1 21.67 -2.76 -11.75
CA MET A 1 21.06 -3.52 -10.64
C MET A 1 20.51 -2.48 -9.70
N VAL A 2 19.22 -2.49 -9.39
CA VAL A 2 18.62 -1.43 -8.57
C VAL A 2 19.19 -1.54 -7.16
N ASP A 3 19.87 -0.49 -6.68
CA ASP A 3 20.56 -0.52 -5.38
C ASP A 3 19.58 -0.57 -4.19
N ASN A 4 18.36 -0.07 -4.38
CA ASN A 4 17.30 0.00 -3.38
C ASN A 4 15.92 -0.23 -4.01
N TYR A 5 15.04 -0.97 -3.35
CA TYR A 5 13.65 -1.20 -3.75
C TYR A 5 12.71 -0.67 -2.68
N TYR A 6 11.72 0.11 -3.09
CA TYR A 6 10.78 0.79 -2.21
C TYR A 6 9.36 0.26 -2.39
N ILE A 7 8.74 -0.11 -1.28
CA ILE A 7 7.38 -0.62 -1.23
C ILE A 7 6.57 0.31 -0.33
N MET A 8 5.51 0.87 -0.89
CA MET A 8 4.45 1.53 -0.15
C MET A 8 3.35 0.51 0.15
N ILE A 9 2.90 0.44 1.39
CA ILE A 9 1.73 -0.35 1.80
C ILE A 9 0.68 0.63 2.28
N ALA A 10 -0.52 0.57 1.73
CA ALA A 10 -1.61 1.50 2.02
C ALA A 10 -2.87 0.74 2.42
N GLY A 11 -3.57 1.22 3.44
CA GLY A 11 -4.84 0.64 3.85
C GLY A 11 -5.46 1.36 5.04
N VAL A 12 -6.33 0.66 5.74
CA VAL A 12 -6.98 1.17 6.95
C VAL A 12 -6.58 0.35 8.18
N GLY A 13 -6.65 1.00 9.35
CA GLY A 13 -6.30 0.38 10.62
C GLY A 13 -7.11 -0.89 10.88
N GLY A 14 -6.41 -2.02 11.07
CA GLY A 14 -6.99 -3.36 11.29
C GLY A 14 -6.70 -4.37 10.18
N GLN A 15 -6.19 -3.94 9.02
CA GLN A 15 -5.93 -4.84 7.87
C GLN A 15 -4.56 -5.54 7.88
N GLY A 16 -3.75 -5.36 8.92
CA GLY A 16 -2.46 -6.04 9.03
C GLY A 16 -1.30 -5.41 8.23
N SER A 17 -1.39 -4.14 7.81
CA SER A 17 -0.28 -3.41 7.14
C SER A 17 1.06 -3.53 7.87
N VAL A 18 1.05 -3.41 9.20
CA VAL A 18 2.25 -3.55 10.06
C VAL A 18 2.83 -4.96 10.05
N LEU A 19 1.97 -5.98 10.00
CA LEU A 19 2.43 -7.35 9.94
C LEU A 19 3.03 -7.64 8.56
N LEU A 20 2.36 -7.19 7.49
CA LEU A 20 2.83 -7.34 6.13
C LEU A 20 4.20 -6.68 5.91
N SER A 21 4.39 -5.45 6.41
CA SER A 21 5.67 -4.73 6.32
C SER A 21 6.81 -5.53 6.97
N ARG A 22 6.55 -6.11 8.14
CA ARG A 22 7.51 -6.96 8.88
C ARG A 22 7.81 -8.25 8.15
N ILE A 23 6.80 -8.97 7.64
CA ILE A 23 7.00 -10.20 6.86
C ILE A 23 7.92 -9.95 5.67
N ILE A 24 7.68 -8.86 4.93
CA ILE A 24 8.53 -8.45 3.80
C ILE A 24 9.95 -8.12 4.27
N GLY A 25 10.09 -7.39 5.38
CA GLY A 25 11.38 -7.04 5.96
C GLY A 25 12.18 -8.25 6.41
N ASP A 26 11.55 -9.20 7.11
CA ASP A 26 12.18 -10.44 7.55
C ASP A 26 12.64 -11.28 6.35
N ALA A 27 11.82 -11.37 5.30
CA ALA A 27 12.22 -12.03 4.06
C ALA A 27 13.44 -11.36 3.40
N ALA A 28 13.51 -10.03 3.41
CA ALA A 28 14.67 -9.29 2.90
C ALA A 28 15.94 -9.54 3.73
N LEU A 29 15.82 -9.53 5.07
CA LEU A 29 16.92 -9.84 5.99
C LEU A 29 17.45 -11.27 5.77
N MET A 30 16.56 -12.25 5.58
CA MET A 30 16.92 -13.63 5.26
C MET A 30 17.69 -13.76 3.93
N LYS A 31 17.55 -12.79 3.02
CA LYS A 31 18.30 -12.71 1.76
C LYS A 31 19.61 -11.91 1.89
N GLY A 32 19.99 -11.49 3.10
CA GLY A 32 21.20 -10.71 3.35
C GLY A 32 21.10 -9.25 2.89
N LEU A 33 19.88 -8.72 2.73
CA LEU A 33 19.62 -7.31 2.43
C LEU A 33 19.32 -6.55 3.71
N ASN A 34 19.59 -5.25 3.70
CA ASN A 34 19.17 -4.36 4.77
C ASN A 34 17.74 -3.85 4.49
N VAL A 35 16.98 -3.59 5.55
CA VAL A 35 15.62 -3.06 5.46
C VAL A 35 15.40 -1.92 6.45
N ARG A 36 14.62 -0.91 6.05
CA ARG A 36 14.07 0.13 6.93
C ARG A 36 12.57 0.21 6.74
N ILE A 37 11.84 0.17 7.85
CA ILE A 37 10.38 0.26 7.88
C ILE A 37 9.99 1.52 8.65
N GLY A 38 9.07 2.29 8.11
CA GLY A 38 8.48 3.46 8.74
C GLY A 38 6.97 3.38 8.62
N GLU A 39 6.25 3.72 9.68
CA GLU A 39 4.80 3.55 9.74
C GLU A 39 4.15 4.88 10.10
N THR A 40 3.12 5.21 9.34
CA THR A 40 2.32 6.40 9.57
C THR A 40 0.89 5.98 9.85
N PHE A 41 0.40 6.36 11.03
CA PHE A 41 -0.96 6.12 11.46
C PHE A 41 -1.73 7.44 11.42
N GLY A 42 -2.94 7.43 10.84
CA GLY A 42 -3.88 8.53 11.00
C GLY A 42 -4.33 8.69 12.46
N ALA A 43 -5.03 9.79 12.74
CA ALA A 43 -5.51 10.09 14.10
C ALA A 43 -6.42 9.01 14.71
N ALA A 44 -7.05 8.18 13.88
CA ALA A 44 -7.85 7.03 14.29
C ALA A 44 -7.07 5.72 14.10
N GLN A 45 -6.83 5.00 15.19
CA GLN A 45 -6.11 3.70 15.18
C GLN A 45 -6.91 2.56 14.53
N ARG A 46 -8.23 2.69 14.40
CA ARG A 46 -9.12 1.76 13.67
C ARG A 46 -9.99 2.53 12.70
N GLY A 47 -10.10 2.05 11.47
CA GLY A 47 -10.84 2.73 10.39
C GLY A 47 -10.19 4.02 9.87
N GLY A 48 -9.08 4.48 10.46
CA GLY A 48 -8.26 5.54 9.92
C GLY A 48 -7.27 5.04 8.87
N ALA A 49 -6.83 5.95 8.00
CA ALA A 49 -5.77 5.72 7.03
C ALA A 49 -4.47 5.28 7.73
N VAL A 50 -3.87 4.21 7.23
CA VAL A 50 -2.57 3.68 7.68
C VAL A 50 -1.73 3.40 6.45
N HIS A 51 -0.45 3.73 6.52
CA HIS A 51 0.49 3.33 5.50
C HIS A 51 1.86 3.02 6.09
N SER A 52 2.54 2.07 5.45
CA SER A 52 3.89 1.65 5.80
C SER A 52 4.83 1.89 4.63
N HIS A 53 5.98 2.45 4.92
CA HIS A 53 7.10 2.62 4.02
C HIS A 53 8.09 1.49 4.26
N VAL A 54 8.44 0.72 3.23
CA VAL A 54 9.42 -0.36 3.32
C VAL A 54 10.51 -0.14 2.29
N ARG A 55 11.72 0.12 2.75
CA ARG A 55 12.91 0.30 1.90
C ARG A 55 13.84 -0.90 2.08
N ILE A 56 14.18 -1.56 0.99
CA ILE A 56 15.06 -2.74 0.96
C ILE A 56 16.28 -2.43 0.09
N GLY A 57 17.47 -2.85 0.49
CA GLY A 57 18.67 -2.67 -0.34
C GLY A 57 19.96 -2.99 0.39
N LYS A 58 21.11 -2.76 -0.26
CA LYS A 58 22.41 -2.95 0.40
C LYS A 58 22.73 -1.81 1.36
N GLU A 59 22.42 -0.58 0.99
CA GLU A 59 22.70 0.62 1.79
C GLU A 59 21.41 1.43 2.00
N VAL A 60 20.72 1.14 3.11
CA VAL A 60 19.47 1.79 3.49
C VAL A 60 19.59 2.44 4.87
N TYR A 61 19.39 3.76 4.91
CA TYR A 61 19.63 4.57 6.12
C TYR A 61 18.35 5.15 6.74
N GLY A 62 17.27 5.26 5.97
CA GLY A 62 15.98 5.78 6.43
C GLY A 62 14.80 5.12 5.73
N PRO A 63 13.60 5.14 6.34
CA PRO A 63 12.44 4.45 5.78
C PRO A 63 11.58 5.31 4.85
N LEU A 64 11.58 6.63 5.02
CA LEU A 64 10.61 7.51 4.35
C LEU A 64 10.85 7.53 2.84
N LEU A 65 9.75 7.34 2.10
CA LEU A 65 9.72 7.50 0.65
C LEU A 65 9.50 8.98 0.31
N MET A 66 10.14 9.44 -0.75
CA MET A 66 9.84 10.74 -1.36
C MET A 66 8.69 10.59 -2.37
N GLU A 67 8.17 11.73 -2.83
CA GLU A 67 7.22 11.72 -3.95
C GLU A 67 7.80 10.97 -5.15
N ASP A 68 6.96 10.19 -5.82
CA ASP A 68 7.34 9.35 -6.97
C ASP A 68 8.52 8.38 -6.71
N ASP A 69 8.69 7.87 -5.48
CA ASP A 69 9.81 6.98 -5.12
C ASP A 69 9.44 5.49 -4.97
N ALA A 70 8.15 5.15 -4.87
CA ALA A 70 7.71 3.76 -4.67
C ALA A 70 7.80 2.95 -5.96
N ASP A 71 8.59 1.87 -5.93
CA ASP A 71 8.66 0.89 -7.02
C ASP A 71 7.45 -0.05 -7.00
N ALA A 72 6.87 -0.28 -5.82
CA ALA A 72 5.63 -1.01 -5.65
C ALA A 72 4.68 -0.37 -4.64
N LEU A 73 3.38 -0.52 -4.90
CA LEU A 73 2.28 -0.19 -4.00
C LEU A 73 1.46 -1.44 -3.71
N LEU A 74 1.34 -1.79 -2.44
CA LEU A 74 0.41 -2.81 -1.93
C LEU A 74 -0.77 -2.09 -1.27
N ALA A 75 -1.89 -2.02 -1.98
CA ALA A 75 -3.11 -1.36 -1.53
C ALA A 75 -4.08 -2.40 -0.94
N LEU A 76 -4.20 -2.42 0.39
CA LEU A 76 -5.14 -3.26 1.13
C LEU A 76 -6.58 -2.71 1.11
N GLU A 77 -6.73 -1.42 0.81
CA GLU A 77 -7.99 -0.72 0.66
C GLU A 77 -7.93 0.20 -0.58
N PRO A 78 -8.94 0.20 -1.48
CA PRO A 78 -8.81 0.87 -2.77
C PRO A 78 -8.53 2.38 -2.71
N LEU A 79 -9.26 3.12 -1.88
CA LEU A 79 -9.18 4.58 -1.82
C LEU A 79 -7.85 5.03 -1.19
N GLU A 80 -7.38 4.33 -0.16
CA GLU A 80 -6.05 4.58 0.41
C GLU A 80 -4.94 4.20 -0.58
N GLY A 81 -5.16 3.14 -1.38
CA GLY A 81 -4.32 2.81 -2.53
C GLY A 81 -4.19 3.97 -3.50
N LEU A 82 -5.31 4.55 -3.97
CA LEU A 82 -5.29 5.71 -4.87
C LEU A 82 -4.54 6.90 -4.25
N ARG A 83 -4.83 7.20 -2.98
CA ARG A 83 -4.27 8.34 -2.26
C ARG A 83 -2.76 8.24 -2.06
N ARG A 84 -2.24 7.03 -1.86
CA ARG A 84 -0.79 6.78 -1.76
C ARG A 84 -0.14 6.60 -3.12
N GLY A 85 -0.85 6.04 -4.10
CA GLY A 85 -0.41 5.94 -5.48
C GLY A 85 -0.11 7.31 -6.07
N LEU A 86 -1.04 8.26 -5.94
CA LEU A 86 -0.86 9.64 -6.41
C LEU A 86 0.31 10.39 -5.77
N ALA A 87 0.68 10.02 -4.54
CA ALA A 87 1.70 10.73 -3.78
C ALA A 87 3.09 10.12 -3.95
N TYR A 88 3.19 8.79 -4.13
CA TYR A 88 4.46 8.09 -3.98
C TYR A 88 4.79 7.14 -5.12
N LEU A 89 3.85 6.73 -5.98
CA LEU A 89 4.11 5.69 -6.98
C LEU A 89 4.93 6.23 -8.15
N LYS A 90 6.02 5.54 -8.49
CA LYS A 90 6.77 5.81 -9.72
C LYS A 90 5.92 5.53 -10.97
N PRO A 91 6.12 6.25 -12.09
CA PRO A 91 5.47 5.93 -13.37
C PRO A 91 5.67 4.47 -13.80
N GLU A 92 6.84 3.89 -13.55
CA GLU A 92 7.19 2.50 -13.83
C GLU A 92 6.76 1.50 -12.74
N GLY A 93 6.15 2.00 -11.66
CA GLY A 93 5.81 1.25 -10.47
C GLY A 93 4.71 0.21 -10.71
N VAL A 94 4.68 -0.77 -9.82
CA VAL A 94 3.68 -1.86 -9.82
C VAL A 94 2.69 -1.66 -8.70
N VAL A 95 1.40 -1.83 -9.00
CA VAL A 95 0.32 -1.76 -8.01
C VAL A 95 -0.33 -3.13 -7.87
N ILE A 96 -0.46 -3.59 -6.64
CA ILE A 96 -1.32 -4.72 -6.26
C ILE A 96 -2.41 -4.16 -5.35
N ILE A 97 -3.67 -4.23 -5.79
CA ILE A 97 -4.80 -3.58 -5.12
C ILE A 97 -5.92 -4.58 -4.81
N ASN A 98 -6.30 -4.65 -3.54
CA ASN A 98 -7.49 -5.35 -3.09
C ASN A 98 -8.73 -4.51 -3.42
N THR A 99 -9.73 -5.11 -4.06
CA THR A 99 -10.95 -4.40 -4.49
C THR A 99 -12.01 -4.27 -3.40
N ARG A 100 -11.86 -4.98 -2.27
CA ARG A 100 -12.79 -4.92 -1.14
C ARG A 100 -12.67 -3.59 -0.41
N LYS A 101 -13.78 -2.86 -0.36
CA LYS A 101 -13.87 -1.51 0.25
C LYS A 101 -13.94 -1.59 1.76
N VAL A 102 -13.34 -0.59 2.42
CA VAL A 102 -13.67 -0.26 3.80
C VAL A 102 -14.13 1.19 3.87
N TYR A 103 -15.41 1.39 4.17
CA TYR A 103 -15.99 2.73 4.16
C TYR A 103 -15.44 3.58 5.31
N PRO A 104 -14.85 4.76 5.02
CA PRO A 104 -14.45 5.69 6.06
C PRO A 104 -15.68 6.27 6.77
N ILE A 105 -15.45 6.86 7.95
CA ILE A 105 -16.53 7.41 8.79
C ILE A 105 -17.39 8.40 8.00
N ASP A 106 -16.78 9.29 7.22
CA ASP A 106 -17.49 10.31 6.44
C ASP A 106 -18.49 9.69 5.45
N VAL A 107 -18.17 8.54 4.87
CA VAL A 107 -19.11 7.82 3.98
C VAL A 107 -20.21 7.14 4.79
N ASN A 108 -19.86 6.50 5.91
CA ASN A 108 -20.85 5.83 6.77
C ASN A 108 -21.90 6.79 7.35
N VAL A 109 -21.53 8.04 7.63
CA VAL A 109 -22.45 9.07 8.14
C VAL A 109 -23.14 9.88 7.02
N GLY A 110 -22.88 9.55 5.75
CA GLY A 110 -23.47 10.22 4.59
C GLY A 110 -22.92 11.62 4.29
N ALA A 111 -21.75 11.97 4.84
CA ALA A 111 -21.07 13.24 4.58
C ALA A 111 -20.20 13.22 3.31
N ALA A 112 -19.91 12.04 2.77
CA ALA A 112 -19.18 11.84 1.52
C ALA A 112 -19.65 10.58 0.77
N GLU A 113 -19.33 10.50 -0.52
CA GLU A 113 -19.56 9.30 -1.33
C GLU A 113 -18.23 8.59 -1.61
N TYR A 114 -18.26 7.25 -1.56
CA TYR A 114 -17.09 6.45 -1.91
C TYR A 114 -17.06 6.26 -3.45
N PRO A 115 -15.96 6.62 -4.13
CA PRO A 115 -15.90 6.54 -5.59
C PRO A 115 -15.98 5.09 -6.09
N PRO A 116 -16.51 4.84 -7.29
CA PRO A 116 -16.52 3.49 -7.85
C PRO A 116 -15.12 2.87 -7.91
N VAL A 117 -14.99 1.61 -7.49
CA VAL A 117 -13.68 0.93 -7.43
C VAL A 117 -13.04 0.83 -8.82
N ASP A 118 -13.84 0.66 -9.87
CA ASP A 118 -13.35 0.65 -11.25
C ASP A 118 -12.70 1.99 -11.63
N GLU A 119 -13.26 3.12 -11.20
CA GLU A 119 -12.65 4.44 -11.45
C GLU A 119 -11.31 4.60 -10.72
N ILE A 120 -11.22 4.07 -9.49
CA ILE A 120 -9.96 4.02 -8.73
C ILE A 120 -8.91 3.20 -9.48
N ILE A 121 -9.28 2.01 -9.97
CA ILE A 121 -8.39 1.13 -10.72
C ILE A 121 -7.92 1.81 -12.01
N GLU A 122 -8.84 2.45 -12.76
CA GLU A 122 -8.50 3.17 -13.98
C GLU A 122 -7.59 4.38 -13.70
N ALA A 123 -7.78 5.08 -12.58
CA ALA A 123 -6.86 6.13 -12.16
C ALA A 123 -5.46 5.56 -11.86
N LEU A 124 -5.37 4.44 -11.13
CA LEU A 124 -4.09 3.80 -10.83
C LEU A 124 -3.38 3.27 -12.08
N LYS A 125 -4.12 2.77 -13.08
CA LYS A 125 -3.55 2.34 -14.38
C LYS A 125 -2.94 3.50 -15.18
N LYS A 126 -3.38 4.74 -14.92
CA LYS A 126 -2.77 5.95 -15.51
C LYS A 126 -1.48 6.37 -14.80
N LEU A 127 -1.29 5.93 -13.55
CA LEU A 127 -0.13 6.27 -12.71
C LEU A 127 0.97 5.22 -12.79
N GLY A 128 0.60 3.94 -12.66
CA GLY A 128 1.54 2.82 -12.61
C GLY A 128 1.60 2.02 -13.91
N LYS A 129 2.74 1.38 -14.15
CA LYS A 129 2.97 0.56 -15.33
C LYS A 129 2.19 -0.75 -15.32
N ILE A 130 2.01 -1.34 -14.15
CA ILE A 130 1.31 -2.62 -13.97
C ILE A 130 0.35 -2.47 -12.80
N VAL A 131 -0.92 -2.81 -13.01
CA VAL A 131 -1.94 -2.81 -11.97
C VAL A 131 -2.61 -4.18 -11.93
N ILE A 132 -2.47 -4.87 -10.80
CA ILE A 132 -3.11 -6.15 -10.51
C ILE A 132 -4.22 -5.87 -9.50
N ALA A 133 -5.46 -6.01 -9.93
CA ALA A 133 -6.65 -5.76 -9.10
C ALA A 133 -7.48 -7.03 -8.98
N ALA A 134 -7.83 -7.42 -7.76
CA ALA A 134 -8.71 -8.55 -7.45
C ALA A 134 -9.31 -8.42 -6.04
N ASP A 135 -10.34 -9.20 -5.72
CA ASP A 135 -10.74 -9.39 -4.32
C ASP A 135 -9.77 -10.38 -3.67
N PHE A 136 -8.64 -9.86 -3.17
CA PHE A 136 -7.66 -10.67 -2.46
C PHE A 136 -8.17 -11.14 -1.10
N THR A 137 -9.26 -10.58 -0.60
CA THR A 137 -9.90 -11.03 0.64
C THR A 137 -10.65 -12.34 0.38
N GLU A 138 -11.38 -12.43 -0.73
CA GLU A 138 -12.00 -13.68 -1.19
C GLU A 138 -10.95 -14.79 -1.39
N VAL A 139 -9.83 -14.47 -2.05
CA VAL A 139 -8.72 -15.41 -2.22
C VAL A 139 -8.14 -15.89 -0.88
N ALA A 140 -8.03 -14.99 0.12
CA ALA A 140 -7.56 -15.36 1.44
C ALA A 140 -8.59 -16.24 2.19
N GLU A 141 -9.89 -15.91 2.08
CA GLU A 141 -10.99 -16.70 2.64
C GLU A 141 -11.03 -18.13 2.08
N GLU A 142 -10.74 -18.30 0.79
CA GLU A 142 -10.63 -19.61 0.13
C GLU A 142 -9.40 -20.43 0.59
N ALA A 143 -8.32 -19.76 1.00
CA ALA A 143 -7.07 -20.40 1.40
C ALA A 143 -7.07 -20.94 2.85
N GLY A 144 -8.00 -20.46 3.69
CA GLY A 144 -8.13 -20.84 5.11
C GLY A 144 -7.33 -19.97 6.08
#